data_AF-A0A9E5AP82-F1
#
_entry.id   AF-A0A9E5AP82-F1
#
_cell.length_a   1.000
_cell.length_b   1.000
_cell.length_c   1.000
_cell.angle_alpha   90.00
_cell.angle_beta   90.00
_cell.angle_gamma   90.00
#
_symmetry.space_group_name_H-M   'P 1'
#
loop_
_entity.id
_entity.type
_entity.pdbx_description
1 polymer ?
#
loop_
_entity_poly.entity_id
_entity_poly.type
_entity_poly.pdbx_seq_one_letter_code
_entity_poly.pdbx_strand_id
1 'polypeptide(L)'
;MQPVHQRRPSIDELCARCDNENVHTEHVTALALRLFDELQGVLELADSDRPLLEAACRLHDVGYSIKPQSHPQMSAEVVLKEGLAGFRETQLAYIAAVIPLHSGRLKKLEFYPLLQKVPNPQRVLRLASLLRIADGLDYSHLQDASIVGVRHSSRSVNIRVRCQFVPHNVTAADHKADLWRSVFPQKIRFTPAPAAGRTSLIGPDLHVGEAARRLTYLQFRTISVHLDGALKGEDSEHLHDIRVAIRRLRMLLWAFRKPLAHTSAAPFDADLQRLSGVLGPARDMDVWVEFLTNPILQKQLTTNRRWVAFVSHQTQLRKLQLPTVRRHLGKNALGKLRARAGRFLRIELPGFIRTASPGSIEKLARNNLWKSLRRTFKLARLRRSESPEDLHRLRIALRKVRYLGAFFEPVLGQPVGKLTKRVRAVEQALGRIHDVDVGLARIVREGPPPPRLLVRHLEQQRQEAMVELESAWQRFQSKKLQGAVRKTLRS
;
A
#
# COMPACT_ATOMS: atom_id res chain seq x y z
N MET A 1 -44.57 -2.19 -31.48
CA MET A 1 -44.10 -2.44 -30.10
C MET A 1 -43.73 -1.09 -29.52
N GLN A 2 -44.49 -0.59 -28.53
CA GLN A 2 -44.08 0.61 -27.78
C GLN A 2 -42.76 0.32 -27.07
N PRO A 3 -41.81 1.27 -27.00
CA PRO A 3 -40.62 1.07 -26.20
C PRO A 3 -41.08 0.94 -24.75
N VAL A 4 -40.82 -0.22 -24.14
CA VAL A 4 -40.96 -0.41 -22.70
C VAL A 4 -40.16 0.73 -22.07
N HIS A 5 -40.82 1.70 -21.42
CA HIS A 5 -40.15 2.74 -20.65
C HIS A 5 -39.36 2.01 -19.55
N GLN A 6 -38.09 1.69 -19.82
CA GLN A 6 -37.22 1.09 -18.84
C GLN A 6 -37.12 2.07 -17.69
N ARG A 7 -37.62 1.64 -16.53
CA ARG A 7 -37.49 2.36 -15.27
C ARG A 7 -36.01 2.69 -15.06
N ARG A 8 -35.71 3.97 -14.81
CA ARG A 8 -34.35 4.41 -14.47
C ARG A 8 -33.87 3.70 -13.21
N PRO A 9 -32.61 3.26 -13.16
CA PRO A 9 -32.09 2.56 -11.99
C PRO A 9 -31.94 3.50 -10.79
N SER A 10 -31.96 2.94 -9.59
CA SER A 10 -31.44 3.62 -8.40
C SER A 10 -29.91 3.69 -8.44
N ILE A 11 -29.30 4.50 -7.57
CA ILE A 11 -27.84 4.57 -7.42
C ILE A 11 -27.27 3.18 -7.07
N ASP A 12 -27.90 2.47 -6.14
CA ASP A 12 -27.43 1.14 -5.71
C ASP A 12 -27.57 0.09 -6.81
N GLU A 13 -28.67 0.12 -7.59
CA GLU A 13 -28.87 -0.75 -8.74
C GLU A 13 -27.79 -0.50 -9.80
N LEU A 14 -27.45 0.75 -10.09
CA LEU A 14 -26.42 1.10 -11.06
C LEU A 14 -25.02 0.68 -10.56
N CYS A 15 -24.70 0.95 -9.29
CA CYS A 15 -23.46 0.48 -8.66
C CYS A 15 -23.30 -1.04 -8.74
N ALA A 16 -24.38 -1.79 -8.47
CA ALA A 16 -24.38 -3.25 -8.54
C ALA A 16 -24.15 -3.77 -9.97
N ARG A 17 -24.80 -3.17 -10.98
CA ARG A 17 -24.62 -3.53 -12.40
C ARG A 17 -23.19 -3.29 -12.90
N CYS A 18 -22.50 -2.30 -12.35
CA CYS A 18 -21.17 -1.89 -12.77
C CYS A 18 -20.02 -2.47 -11.92
N ASP A 19 -20.29 -3.44 -11.04
CA ASP A 19 -19.31 -4.04 -10.14
C ASP A 19 -18.57 -3.02 -9.24
N ASN A 20 -19.21 -1.91 -8.88
CA ASN A 20 -18.60 -0.79 -8.17
C ASN A 20 -17.93 -1.19 -6.83
N GLU A 21 -16.84 -0.52 -6.47
CA GLU A 21 -16.19 -0.66 -5.15
C GLU A 21 -16.95 0.18 -4.12
N ASN A 22 -18.14 -0.28 -3.72
CA ASN A 22 -19.06 0.49 -2.87
C ASN A 22 -18.41 1.01 -1.58
N VAL A 23 -17.59 0.18 -0.91
CA VAL A 23 -16.89 0.55 0.33
C VAL A 23 -16.05 1.82 0.17
N HIS A 24 -15.40 2.00 -0.99
CA HIS A 24 -14.64 3.21 -1.32
C HIS A 24 -15.60 4.37 -1.59
N THR A 25 -16.54 4.20 -2.52
CA THR A 25 -17.42 5.30 -2.95
C THR A 25 -18.33 5.81 -1.84
N GLU A 26 -18.78 4.94 -0.93
CA GLU A 26 -19.59 5.32 0.24
C GLU A 26 -18.78 6.10 1.25
N HIS A 27 -17.52 5.73 1.47
CA HIS A 27 -16.64 6.47 2.37
C HIS A 27 -16.26 7.84 1.79
N VAL A 28 -15.95 7.91 0.49
CA VAL A 28 -15.74 9.19 -0.22
C VAL A 28 -16.99 10.06 -0.13
N THR A 29 -18.17 9.47 -0.31
CA THR A 29 -19.46 10.17 -0.16
C THR A 29 -19.62 10.74 1.24
N ALA A 30 -19.39 9.94 2.29
CA ALA A 30 -19.50 10.39 3.67
C ALA A 30 -18.54 11.55 4.00
N LEU A 31 -17.30 11.49 3.49
CA LEU A 31 -16.32 12.57 3.65
C LEU A 31 -16.74 13.83 2.89
N ALA A 32 -17.19 13.70 1.64
CA ALA A 32 -17.61 14.82 0.80
C ALA A 32 -18.84 15.52 1.36
N LEU A 33 -19.86 14.76 1.79
CA LEU A 33 -21.08 15.30 2.38
C LEU A 33 -20.80 15.98 3.72
N ARG A 34 -19.88 15.43 4.53
CA ARG A 34 -19.46 16.12 5.74
C ARG A 34 -18.80 17.46 5.46
N LEU A 35 -17.94 17.54 4.44
CA LEU A 35 -17.35 18.81 4.02
C LEU A 35 -18.41 19.77 3.49
N PHE A 36 -19.40 19.27 2.75
CA PHE A 36 -20.53 20.05 2.26
C PHE A 36 -21.31 20.68 3.42
N ASP A 37 -21.67 19.87 4.41
CA ASP A 37 -22.47 20.29 5.56
C ASP A 37 -21.70 21.31 6.45
N GLU A 38 -20.41 21.08 6.71
CA GLU A 38 -19.58 21.93 7.59
C GLU A 38 -19.07 23.22 6.92
N LEU A 39 -19.21 23.35 5.59
CA LEU A 39 -18.71 24.49 4.81
C LEU A 39 -19.82 25.26 4.07
N GLN A 40 -21.09 25.07 4.42
CA GLN A 40 -22.23 25.78 3.80
C GLN A 40 -21.99 27.29 3.63
N GLY A 41 -21.50 27.96 4.69
CA GLY A 41 -21.21 29.41 4.66
C GLY A 41 -20.04 29.83 3.76
N VAL A 42 -19.33 28.89 3.13
CA VAL A 42 -18.18 29.12 2.24
C VAL A 42 -18.47 28.67 0.80
N LEU A 43 -19.30 27.63 0.64
CA LEU A 43 -19.42 26.92 -0.64
C LEU A 43 -20.20 27.68 -1.70
N GLU A 44 -21.10 28.60 -1.30
CA GLU A 44 -22.07 29.24 -2.20
C GLU A 44 -22.80 28.18 -3.07
N LEU A 45 -23.27 27.12 -2.39
CA LEU A 45 -24.09 26.04 -2.93
C LEU A 45 -25.41 26.01 -2.14
N ALA A 46 -26.49 25.57 -2.77
CA ALA A 46 -27.79 25.44 -2.12
C ALA A 46 -27.95 24.03 -1.53
N ASP A 47 -28.84 23.83 -0.57
CA ASP A 47 -29.11 22.49 0.00
C ASP A 47 -29.53 21.46 -1.08
N SER A 48 -30.18 21.93 -2.15
CA SER A 48 -30.53 21.11 -3.32
C SER A 48 -29.33 20.54 -4.10
N ASP A 49 -28.11 21.01 -3.81
CA ASP A 49 -26.86 20.49 -4.37
C ASP A 49 -26.35 19.23 -3.67
N ARG A 50 -26.75 19.03 -2.41
CA ARG A 50 -26.29 17.91 -1.60
C ARG A 50 -26.57 16.55 -2.27
N PRO A 51 -27.77 16.29 -2.82
CA PRO A 51 -28.06 15.02 -3.52
C PRO A 51 -27.28 14.87 -4.84
N LEU A 52 -26.90 15.98 -5.51
CA LEU A 52 -26.07 15.92 -6.71
C LEU A 52 -24.64 15.50 -6.36
N LEU A 53 -24.10 16.06 -5.27
CA LEU A 53 -22.80 15.66 -4.74
C LEU A 53 -22.81 14.20 -4.32
N GLU A 54 -23.84 13.77 -3.59
CA GLU A 54 -24.00 12.38 -3.15
C GLU A 54 -23.99 11.43 -4.35
N ALA A 55 -24.82 11.67 -5.36
CA ALA A 55 -24.87 10.85 -6.56
C ALA A 55 -23.53 10.82 -7.29
N ALA A 56 -22.87 11.98 -7.47
CA ALA A 56 -21.56 12.04 -8.10
C ALA A 56 -20.50 11.25 -7.31
N CYS A 57 -20.47 11.35 -5.99
CA CYS A 57 -19.56 10.62 -5.13
C CYS A 57 -19.82 9.11 -5.15
N ARG A 58 -21.07 8.66 -5.14
CA ARG A 58 -21.40 7.22 -5.24
C ARG A 58 -21.02 6.64 -6.59
N LEU A 59 -21.08 7.44 -7.66
CA LEU A 59 -20.96 6.97 -9.04
C LEU A 59 -19.63 7.31 -9.72
N HIS A 60 -18.71 8.04 -9.08
CA HIS A 60 -17.50 8.53 -9.75
C HIS A 60 -16.61 7.43 -10.34
N ASP A 61 -16.70 6.22 -9.79
CA ASP A 61 -15.89 5.06 -10.14
C ASP A 61 -16.64 3.92 -10.85
N VAL A 62 -17.93 4.07 -11.16
CA VAL A 62 -18.74 3.00 -11.80
C VAL A 62 -18.22 2.60 -13.19
N GLY A 63 -17.54 3.49 -13.89
CA GLY A 63 -16.89 3.20 -15.17
C GLY A 63 -15.61 2.37 -15.06
N TYR A 64 -15.13 2.05 -13.85
CA TYR A 64 -13.85 1.37 -13.66
C TYR A 64 -13.83 -0.06 -14.19
N SER A 65 -14.92 -0.82 -14.02
CA SER A 65 -15.03 -2.19 -14.54
C SER A 65 -15.06 -2.25 -16.07
N ILE A 66 -15.55 -1.18 -16.72
CA ILE A 66 -15.69 -1.07 -18.17
C ILE A 66 -14.36 -0.61 -18.80
N LYS A 67 -13.83 0.54 -18.34
CA LYS A 67 -12.62 1.14 -18.92
C LYS A 67 -11.74 1.81 -17.84
N PRO A 68 -10.91 1.04 -17.11
CA PRO A 68 -10.14 1.54 -15.96
C PRO A 68 -9.31 2.80 -16.21
N GLN A 69 -8.73 2.94 -17.41
CA GLN A 69 -7.80 4.01 -17.76
C GLN A 69 -8.50 5.36 -18.00
N SER A 70 -9.78 5.33 -18.38
CA SER A 70 -10.62 6.51 -18.59
C SER A 70 -11.94 6.34 -17.83
N HIS A 71 -11.88 5.71 -16.65
CA HIS A 71 -13.04 5.45 -15.82
C HIS A 71 -13.79 6.73 -15.45
N PRO A 72 -13.17 7.92 -15.23
CA PRO A 72 -13.96 9.10 -14.89
C PRO A 72 -14.90 9.51 -16.03
N GLN A 73 -14.41 9.47 -17.28
CA GLN A 73 -15.23 9.75 -18.46
C GLN A 73 -16.30 8.68 -18.67
N MET A 74 -15.92 7.40 -18.52
CA MET A 74 -16.85 6.28 -18.65
C MET A 74 -17.95 6.31 -17.58
N SER A 75 -17.63 6.68 -16.34
CA SER A 75 -18.61 6.85 -15.26
C SER A 75 -19.63 7.93 -15.61
N ALA A 76 -19.19 9.07 -16.18
CA ALA A 76 -20.10 10.12 -16.63
C ALA A 76 -20.99 9.66 -17.80
N GLU A 77 -20.44 8.91 -18.76
CA GLU A 77 -21.20 8.32 -19.87
C GLU A 77 -22.27 7.35 -19.38
N VAL A 78 -21.95 6.50 -18.40
CA VAL A 78 -22.91 5.58 -17.78
C VAL A 78 -24.08 6.34 -17.14
N VAL A 79 -23.80 7.41 -16.39
CA VAL A 79 -24.86 8.23 -15.76
C VAL A 79 -25.77 8.88 -16.79
N LEU A 80 -25.21 9.45 -17.87
CA LEU A 80 -25.98 10.10 -18.93
C LEU A 80 -26.82 9.10 -19.73
N LYS A 81 -26.29 7.90 -19.96
CA LYS A 81 -26.96 6.87 -20.76
C LYS A 81 -28.08 6.17 -20.00
N GLU A 82 -27.79 5.72 -18.78
CA GLU A 82 -28.72 4.91 -17.99
C GLU A 82 -29.75 5.78 -17.24
N GLY A 83 -29.38 7.04 -16.94
CA GLY A 83 -30.14 7.93 -16.07
C GLY A 83 -30.17 7.44 -14.62
N LEU A 84 -30.84 8.20 -13.76
CA LEU A 84 -31.07 7.84 -12.35
C LEU A 84 -32.50 8.18 -11.94
N ALA A 85 -33.12 7.28 -11.17
CA ALA A 85 -34.40 7.55 -10.54
C ALA A 85 -34.28 8.74 -9.58
N GLY A 86 -35.24 9.66 -9.61
CA GLY A 86 -35.26 10.85 -8.74
C GLY A 86 -34.46 12.06 -9.26
N PHE A 87 -33.80 11.97 -10.42
CA PHE A 87 -33.04 13.07 -11.02
C PHE A 87 -33.55 13.44 -12.42
N ARG A 88 -33.72 14.75 -12.65
CA ARG A 88 -34.04 15.33 -13.97
C ARG A 88 -32.81 15.34 -14.89
N GLU A 89 -33.02 15.43 -16.20
CA GLU A 89 -31.92 15.54 -17.18
C GLU A 89 -30.91 16.64 -16.86
N THR A 90 -31.40 17.81 -16.44
CA THR A 90 -30.53 18.92 -16.06
C THR A 90 -29.66 18.58 -14.85
N GLN A 91 -30.18 17.83 -13.88
CA GLN A 91 -29.43 17.36 -12.71
C GLN A 91 -28.43 16.26 -13.08
N LEU A 92 -28.80 15.34 -13.97
CA LEU A 92 -27.90 14.31 -14.50
C LEU A 92 -26.70 14.95 -15.24
N ALA A 93 -26.92 16.04 -15.97
CA ALA A 93 -25.84 16.80 -16.60
C ALA A 93 -24.85 17.37 -15.58
N TYR A 94 -25.33 17.91 -14.44
CA TYR A 94 -24.46 18.36 -13.35
C TYR A 94 -23.68 17.20 -12.72
N ILE A 95 -24.36 16.09 -12.39
CA ILE A 95 -23.72 14.90 -11.80
C ILE A 95 -22.61 14.37 -12.73
N ALA A 96 -22.92 14.19 -14.02
CA ALA A 96 -21.98 13.71 -15.02
C ALA A 96 -20.83 14.69 -15.29
N ALA A 97 -21.04 16.01 -15.12
CA ALA A 97 -19.97 17.00 -15.25
C ALA A 97 -19.04 17.03 -14.02
N VAL A 98 -19.55 16.73 -12.82
CA VAL A 98 -18.75 16.66 -11.59
C VAL A 98 -17.79 15.46 -11.62
N ILE A 99 -18.29 14.29 -12.03
CA ILE A 99 -17.56 13.02 -11.93
C ILE A 99 -16.14 13.09 -12.52
N PRO A 100 -15.90 13.54 -13.77
CA PRO A 100 -14.58 13.48 -14.39
C PRO A 100 -13.52 14.33 -13.71
N LEU A 101 -13.93 15.31 -12.90
CA LEU A 101 -13.05 16.26 -12.23
C LEU A 101 -12.40 15.70 -10.96
N HIS A 102 -12.85 14.53 -10.46
CA HIS A 102 -12.22 13.88 -9.29
C HIS A 102 -10.78 13.40 -9.56
N SER A 103 -10.41 13.18 -10.82
CA SER A 103 -9.13 12.61 -11.24
C SER A 103 -8.51 13.37 -12.40
N GLY A 104 -7.18 13.33 -12.53
CA GLY A 104 -6.44 13.99 -13.61
C GLY A 104 -5.85 15.37 -13.25
N ARG A 105 -5.20 16.00 -14.23
CA ARG A 105 -4.49 17.29 -14.06
C ARG A 105 -5.43 18.47 -14.29
N LEU A 106 -5.46 19.43 -13.36
CA LEU A 106 -6.35 20.59 -13.39
C LEU A 106 -6.40 21.32 -14.75
N LYS A 107 -5.22 21.61 -15.36
CA LYS A 107 -5.13 22.28 -16.67
C LYS A 107 -5.90 21.59 -17.81
N LYS A 108 -6.14 20.28 -17.71
CA LYS A 108 -6.94 19.54 -18.71
C LYS A 108 -8.43 19.50 -18.34
N LEU A 109 -8.73 19.65 -17.06
CA LEU A 109 -10.07 19.51 -16.50
C LEU A 109 -10.91 20.78 -16.67
N GLU A 110 -10.29 21.96 -16.65
CA GLU A 110 -10.99 23.24 -16.90
C GLU A 110 -11.62 23.32 -18.30
N PHE A 111 -11.11 22.53 -19.26
CA PHE A 111 -11.64 22.43 -20.63
C PHE A 111 -12.49 21.18 -20.85
N TYR A 112 -12.95 20.53 -19.78
CA TYR A 112 -13.72 19.30 -19.93
C TYR A 112 -15.05 19.57 -20.64
N PRO A 113 -15.40 18.85 -21.73
CA PRO A 113 -16.54 19.23 -22.58
C PRO A 113 -17.89 19.35 -21.88
N LEU A 114 -18.13 18.56 -20.82
CA LEU A 114 -19.40 18.64 -20.08
C LEU A 114 -19.55 19.91 -19.24
N LEU A 115 -18.45 20.59 -18.88
CA LEU A 115 -18.52 21.88 -18.18
C LEU A 115 -19.20 22.95 -19.04
N GLN A 116 -19.01 22.92 -20.36
CA GLN A 116 -19.61 23.89 -21.28
C GLN A 116 -21.08 23.60 -21.57
N LYS A 117 -21.59 22.42 -21.19
CA LYS A 117 -22.97 22.00 -21.46
C LYS A 117 -23.92 22.27 -20.30
N VAL A 118 -23.41 22.67 -19.13
CA VAL A 118 -24.24 22.99 -17.96
C VAL A 118 -24.46 24.51 -17.85
N PRO A 119 -25.64 24.96 -17.39
CA PRO A 119 -25.94 26.40 -17.26
C PRO A 119 -25.01 27.16 -16.31
N ASN A 120 -24.52 26.50 -15.25
CA ASN A 120 -23.63 27.10 -14.26
C ASN A 120 -22.40 26.22 -14.03
N PRO A 121 -21.31 26.42 -14.80
CA PRO A 121 -20.07 25.64 -14.63
C PRO A 121 -19.44 25.80 -13.24
N GLN A 122 -19.58 26.98 -12.61
CA GLN A 122 -19.02 27.24 -11.28
C GLN A 122 -19.62 26.32 -10.22
N ARG A 123 -20.92 26.03 -10.31
CA ARG A 123 -21.61 25.04 -9.47
C ARG A 123 -20.96 23.65 -9.56
N VAL A 124 -20.60 23.21 -10.77
CA VAL A 124 -19.88 21.93 -10.98
C VAL A 124 -18.50 21.97 -10.32
N LEU A 125 -17.73 23.04 -10.54
CA LEU A 125 -16.37 23.14 -10.01
C LEU A 125 -16.33 23.14 -8.47
N ARG A 126 -17.33 23.76 -7.83
CA ARG A 126 -17.51 23.75 -6.37
C ARG A 126 -17.83 22.35 -5.83
N LEU A 127 -18.78 21.65 -6.44
CA LEU A 127 -19.12 20.27 -6.08
C LEU A 127 -17.94 19.32 -6.31
N ALA A 128 -17.28 19.44 -7.46
CA ALA A 128 -16.11 18.65 -7.80
C ALA A 128 -14.93 18.89 -6.85
N SER A 129 -14.76 20.10 -6.32
CA SER A 129 -13.71 20.38 -5.32
C SER A 129 -13.89 19.51 -4.08
N LEU A 130 -15.13 19.32 -3.62
CA LEU A 130 -15.44 18.48 -2.45
C LEU A 130 -15.20 17.00 -2.73
N LEU A 131 -15.72 16.48 -3.85
CA LEU A 131 -15.47 15.10 -4.29
C LEU A 131 -13.97 14.82 -4.43
N ARG A 132 -13.23 15.72 -5.09
CA ARG A 132 -11.80 15.55 -5.36
C ARG A 132 -10.97 15.53 -4.08
N ILE A 133 -11.30 16.37 -3.09
CA ILE A 133 -10.68 16.33 -1.76
C ILE A 133 -11.02 15.02 -1.03
N ALA A 134 -12.30 14.63 -1.01
CA ALA A 134 -12.77 13.41 -0.34
C ALA A 134 -12.14 12.14 -0.92
N ASP A 135 -12.04 12.04 -2.24
CA ASP A 135 -11.33 10.96 -2.95
C ASP A 135 -9.81 10.99 -2.67
N GLY A 136 -9.22 12.17 -2.46
CA GLY A 136 -7.85 12.28 -1.95
C GLY A 136 -7.69 11.73 -0.54
N LEU A 137 -8.66 11.98 0.34
CA LEU A 137 -8.67 11.47 1.71
C LEU A 137 -8.84 9.94 1.77
N ASP A 138 -9.46 9.31 0.77
CA ASP A 138 -9.48 7.84 0.63
C ASP A 138 -8.55 7.33 -0.49
N TYR A 139 -7.44 8.04 -0.77
CA TYR A 139 -6.46 7.60 -1.75
C TYR A 139 -5.98 6.15 -1.52
N SER A 140 -5.93 5.70 -0.28
CA SER A 140 -5.52 4.33 0.06
C SER A 140 -6.57 3.26 -0.22
N HIS A 141 -7.85 3.61 -0.36
CA HIS A 141 -9.01 2.71 -0.41
C HIS A 141 -9.18 1.86 0.86
N LEU A 142 -8.59 2.29 1.98
CA LEU A 142 -8.67 1.58 3.26
C LEU A 142 -9.74 2.14 4.19
N GLN A 143 -10.41 3.23 3.81
CA GLN A 143 -11.36 3.94 4.66
C GLN A 143 -10.68 4.38 5.98
N ASP A 144 -9.40 4.76 5.85
CA ASP A 144 -8.51 5.07 6.96
C ASP A 144 -8.65 6.52 7.45
N ALA A 145 -9.08 7.42 6.57
CA ALA A 145 -9.21 8.83 6.89
C ALA A 145 -10.57 9.12 7.54
N SER A 146 -10.56 9.96 8.57
CA SER A 146 -11.78 10.55 9.13
C SER A 146 -11.56 12.03 9.37
N ILE A 147 -12.52 12.87 8.95
CA ILE A 147 -12.55 14.27 9.34
C ILE A 147 -12.95 14.31 10.82
N VAL A 148 -12.18 14.98 11.66
CA VAL A 148 -12.47 15.09 13.11
C VAL A 148 -12.85 16.50 13.53
N GLY A 149 -12.81 17.43 12.59
CA GLY A 149 -13.25 18.80 12.79
C GLY A 149 -12.93 19.65 11.57
N VAL A 150 -13.81 20.60 11.27
CA VAL A 150 -13.63 21.60 10.24
C VAL A 150 -13.72 22.97 10.91
N ARG A 151 -12.76 23.85 10.63
CA ARG A 151 -12.80 25.25 11.07
C ARG A 151 -12.61 26.14 9.88
N HIS A 152 -13.48 27.12 9.70
CA HIS A 152 -13.42 28.05 8.59
C HIS A 152 -13.54 29.50 9.06
N SER A 153 -13.02 30.40 8.25
CA SER A 153 -13.16 31.84 8.34
C SER A 153 -13.29 32.42 6.93
N SER A 154 -13.49 33.73 6.81
CA SER A 154 -13.56 34.41 5.51
C SER A 154 -12.30 34.22 4.64
N ARG A 155 -11.14 33.89 5.23
CA ARG A 155 -9.85 33.76 4.52
C ARG A 155 -9.30 32.34 4.45
N SER A 156 -9.79 31.41 5.27
CA SER A 156 -9.16 30.07 5.35
C SER A 156 -10.10 28.97 5.82
N VAL A 157 -9.82 27.76 5.37
CA VAL A 157 -10.45 26.51 5.82
C VAL A 157 -9.36 25.57 6.35
N ASN A 158 -9.56 25.04 7.56
CA ASN A 158 -8.71 24.03 8.17
C ASN A 158 -9.52 22.77 8.42
N ILE A 159 -9.14 21.69 7.75
CA ILE A 159 -9.73 20.37 7.90
C ILE A 159 -8.79 19.53 8.76
N ARG A 160 -9.24 19.15 9.95
CA ARG A 160 -8.47 18.28 10.83
C ARG A 160 -8.82 16.83 10.51
N VAL A 161 -7.83 16.03 10.09
CA VAL A 161 -8.01 14.68 9.56
C VAL A 161 -7.23 13.67 10.40
N ARG A 162 -7.88 12.59 10.82
CA ARG A 162 -7.21 11.44 11.44
C ARG A 162 -7.00 10.35 10.38
N CYS A 163 -5.78 9.86 10.27
CA CYS A 163 -5.43 8.65 9.52
C CYS A 163 -4.66 7.71 10.46
N GLN A 164 -5.01 6.43 10.51
CA GLN A 164 -4.37 5.47 11.40
C GLN A 164 -3.21 4.74 10.71
N PHE A 165 -3.39 4.36 9.45
CA PHE A 165 -2.48 3.45 8.75
C PHE A 165 -1.77 4.09 7.56
N VAL A 166 -2.39 5.07 6.90
CA VAL A 166 -1.87 5.71 5.69
C VAL A 166 -1.97 7.24 5.83
N PRO A 167 -1.01 7.88 6.55
CA PRO A 167 -0.94 9.34 6.66
C PRO A 167 -0.87 10.06 5.31
N HIS A 168 -0.36 9.38 4.27
CA HIS A 168 -0.30 9.91 2.91
C HIS A 168 -1.67 10.29 2.32
N ASN A 169 -2.78 9.77 2.86
CA ASN A 169 -4.13 10.23 2.48
C ASN A 169 -4.30 11.75 2.68
N VAL A 170 -3.69 12.33 3.72
CA VAL A 170 -3.72 13.79 3.95
C VAL A 170 -2.94 14.53 2.86
N THR A 171 -1.77 14.02 2.50
CA THR A 171 -0.95 14.59 1.40
C THR A 171 -1.66 14.48 0.06
N ALA A 172 -2.33 13.35 -0.21
CA ALA A 172 -3.09 13.14 -1.43
C ALA A 172 -4.30 14.08 -1.52
N ALA A 173 -5.02 14.29 -0.40
CA ALA A 173 -6.08 15.29 -0.30
C ALA A 173 -5.57 16.72 -0.53
N ASP A 174 -4.43 17.09 0.06
CA ASP A 174 -3.83 18.40 -0.14
C ASP A 174 -3.42 18.64 -1.60
N HIS A 175 -2.84 17.64 -2.26
CA HIS A 175 -2.54 17.71 -3.69
C HIS A 175 -3.83 17.84 -4.53
N LYS A 176 -4.89 17.09 -4.18
CA LYS A 176 -6.19 17.13 -4.87
C LYS A 176 -7.07 18.34 -4.51
N ALA A 177 -6.67 19.14 -3.53
CA ALA A 177 -7.25 20.45 -3.26
C ALA A 177 -6.78 21.53 -4.26
N ASP A 178 -6.07 21.14 -5.34
CA ASP A 178 -5.71 22.01 -6.46
C ASP A 178 -6.95 22.70 -7.08
N LEU A 179 -8.05 21.97 -7.29
CA LEU A 179 -9.29 22.55 -7.79
C LEU A 179 -9.94 23.51 -6.78
N TRP A 180 -9.92 23.17 -5.49
CA TRP A 180 -10.40 24.11 -4.45
C TRP A 180 -9.67 25.45 -4.55
N ARG A 181 -8.34 25.41 -4.69
CA ARG A 181 -7.49 26.61 -4.76
C ARG A 181 -7.71 27.47 -6.01
N SER A 182 -8.30 26.92 -7.08
CA SER A 182 -8.69 27.71 -8.26
C SER A 182 -10.12 28.24 -8.19
N VAL A 183 -10.98 27.64 -7.37
CA VAL A 183 -12.41 27.94 -7.30
C VAL A 183 -12.77 28.85 -6.14
N PHE A 184 -12.09 28.70 -5.00
CA PHE A 184 -12.41 29.40 -3.76
C PHE A 184 -11.27 30.34 -3.33
N PRO A 185 -11.60 31.55 -2.83
CA PRO A 185 -10.58 32.46 -2.30
C PRO A 185 -9.99 32.00 -0.96
N GLN A 186 -10.69 31.13 -0.22
CA GLN A 186 -10.23 30.66 1.09
C GLN A 186 -9.07 29.68 0.95
N LYS A 187 -7.97 29.97 1.66
CA LYS A 187 -6.82 29.06 1.75
C LYS A 187 -7.20 27.79 2.52
N ILE A 188 -7.13 26.64 1.86
CA ILE A 188 -7.38 25.33 2.48
C ILE A 188 -6.10 24.73 3.06
N ARG A 189 -6.20 24.15 4.25
CA ARG A 189 -5.13 23.38 4.91
C ARG A 189 -5.68 22.13 5.56
N PHE A 190 -4.86 21.08 5.58
CA PHE A 190 -5.16 19.84 6.27
C PHE A 190 -4.23 19.68 7.48
N THR A 191 -4.79 19.40 8.64
CA THR A 191 -4.00 19.17 9.86
C THR A 191 -4.19 17.75 10.37
N PRO A 192 -3.10 16.98 10.59
CA PRO A 192 -3.22 15.63 11.10
C PRO A 192 -3.73 15.64 12.55
N ALA A 193 -4.68 14.77 12.84
CA ALA A 193 -5.16 14.48 14.18
C ALA A 193 -4.46 13.24 14.73
N PRO A 194 -4.28 13.14 16.06
CA PRO A 194 -3.75 11.94 16.68
C PRO A 194 -4.56 10.69 16.34
N ALA A 195 -3.85 9.59 16.15
CA ALA A 195 -4.39 8.24 16.01
C ALA A 195 -5.37 7.90 17.15
N ALA A 196 -6.44 7.18 16.83
CA ALA A 196 -7.44 6.78 17.82
C ALA A 196 -7.01 5.47 18.47
N GLY A 197 -6.36 5.53 19.65
CA GLY A 197 -6.03 4.35 20.45
C GLY A 197 -5.35 3.20 19.65
N ARG A 198 -5.55 1.96 20.12
CA ARG A 198 -5.08 0.75 19.44
C ARG A 198 -6.15 0.21 18.48
N THR A 199 -6.24 0.76 17.29
CA THR A 199 -7.05 0.18 16.20
C THR A 199 -6.21 -0.75 15.32
N SER A 200 -6.80 -1.85 14.88
CA SER A 200 -6.16 -2.84 14.01
C SER A 200 -6.81 -2.84 12.63
N LEU A 201 -6.00 -3.10 11.60
CA LEU A 201 -6.47 -3.12 10.21
C LEU A 201 -7.47 -4.26 9.95
N ILE A 202 -7.29 -5.37 10.67
CA ILE A 202 -8.16 -6.55 10.65
C ILE A 202 -8.59 -6.92 12.07
N GLY A 203 -9.75 -7.57 12.19
CA GLY A 203 -10.27 -8.12 13.45
C GLY A 203 -10.79 -9.56 13.25
N PRO A 204 -11.12 -10.28 14.33
CA PRO A 204 -11.54 -11.68 14.28
C PRO A 204 -12.85 -11.89 13.50
N ASP A 205 -13.76 -10.91 13.56
CA ASP A 205 -15.07 -10.97 12.91
C ASP A 205 -15.05 -10.46 11.46
N LEU A 206 -13.88 -10.03 10.97
CA LEU A 206 -13.76 -9.48 9.63
C LEU A 206 -13.84 -10.60 8.58
N HIS A 207 -14.68 -10.37 7.56
CA HIS A 207 -14.77 -11.27 6.41
C HIS A 207 -13.38 -11.53 5.78
N VAL A 208 -13.07 -12.79 5.44
CA VAL A 208 -11.76 -13.17 4.90
C VAL A 208 -11.36 -12.38 3.65
N GLY A 209 -12.34 -12.05 2.79
CA GLY A 209 -12.12 -11.23 1.60
C GLY A 209 -11.78 -9.79 1.94
N GLU A 210 -12.42 -9.22 2.96
CA GLU A 210 -12.15 -7.86 3.41
C GLU A 210 -10.78 -7.76 4.11
N ALA A 211 -10.40 -8.79 4.87
CA ALA A 211 -9.04 -8.90 5.41
C ALA A 211 -7.98 -8.97 4.29
N ALA A 212 -8.24 -9.76 3.24
CA ALA A 212 -7.37 -9.84 2.07
C ALA A 212 -7.27 -8.48 1.36
N ARG A 213 -8.41 -7.81 1.13
CA ARG A 213 -8.49 -6.47 0.52
C ARG A 213 -7.66 -5.45 1.27
N ARG A 214 -7.92 -5.27 2.57
CA ARG A 214 -7.22 -4.26 3.39
C ARG A 214 -5.71 -4.51 3.47
N LEU A 215 -5.30 -5.74 3.75
CA LEU A 215 -3.88 -6.07 3.87
C LEU A 215 -3.14 -5.86 2.54
N THR A 216 -3.76 -6.25 1.42
CA THR A 216 -3.19 -6.14 0.08
C THR A 216 -3.11 -4.68 -0.37
N TYR A 217 -4.19 -3.90 -0.18
CA TYR A 217 -4.19 -2.46 -0.48
C TYR A 217 -3.11 -1.73 0.28
N LEU A 218 -2.95 -1.99 1.58
CA LEU A 218 -1.90 -1.36 2.38
C LEU A 218 -0.52 -1.54 1.74
N GLN A 219 -0.15 -2.77 1.36
CA GLN A 219 1.16 -3.02 0.77
C GLN A 219 1.29 -2.41 -0.63
N PHE A 220 0.23 -2.47 -1.45
CA PHE A 220 0.24 -1.87 -2.79
C PHE A 220 0.36 -0.34 -2.73
N ARG A 221 -0.26 0.30 -1.73
CA ARG A 221 -0.15 1.74 -1.49
C ARG A 221 1.24 2.11 -0.96
N THR A 222 1.86 1.30 -0.09
CA THR A 222 3.27 1.51 0.28
C THR A 222 4.18 1.50 -0.96
N ILE A 223 3.99 0.57 -1.90
CA ILE A 223 4.77 0.57 -3.16
C ILE A 223 4.54 1.87 -3.94
N SER A 224 3.29 2.33 -4.01
CA SER A 224 2.91 3.51 -4.79
C SER A 224 3.48 4.81 -4.21
N VAL A 225 3.44 4.97 -2.88
CA VAL A 225 3.90 6.18 -2.17
C VAL A 225 5.42 6.37 -2.27
N HIS A 226 6.19 5.28 -2.22
CA HIS A 226 7.66 5.36 -2.28
C HIS A 226 8.20 5.37 -3.71
N LEU A 227 7.35 5.29 -4.73
CA LEU A 227 7.79 5.16 -6.12
C LEU A 227 8.58 6.38 -6.60
N ASP A 228 8.06 7.58 -6.38
CA ASP A 228 8.70 8.82 -6.88
C ASP A 228 10.05 9.05 -6.19
N GLY A 229 10.15 8.77 -4.89
CA GLY A 229 11.41 8.84 -4.15
C GLY A 229 12.44 7.82 -4.64
N ALA A 230 12.01 6.58 -4.92
CA ALA A 230 12.89 5.56 -5.50
C ALA A 230 13.37 5.91 -6.92
N LEU A 231 12.55 6.59 -7.72
CA LEU A 231 12.92 7.05 -9.06
C LEU A 231 13.94 8.21 -9.02
N LYS A 232 13.85 9.10 -8.02
CA LYS A 232 14.86 10.13 -7.77
C LYS A 232 16.20 9.50 -7.38
N GLY A 233 16.18 8.54 -6.46
CA GLY A 233 17.35 7.78 -6.03
C GLY A 233 18.23 8.48 -4.98
N GLU A 234 17.72 9.56 -4.39
CA GLU A 234 18.40 10.37 -3.36
C GLU A 234 18.43 9.63 -2.02
N ASP A 235 17.35 8.92 -1.68
CA ASP A 235 17.20 8.17 -0.45
C ASP A 235 16.96 6.67 -0.74
N SER A 236 17.77 5.82 -0.11
CA SER A 236 17.70 4.36 -0.25
C SER A 236 16.51 3.74 0.49
N GLU A 237 15.90 4.46 1.44
CA GLU A 237 14.73 3.99 2.20
C GLU A 237 13.53 3.73 1.28
N HIS A 238 13.33 4.56 0.25
CA HIS A 238 12.23 4.35 -0.69
C HIS A 238 12.31 3.01 -1.43
N LEU A 239 13.51 2.63 -1.92
CA LEU A 239 13.69 1.32 -2.55
C LEU A 239 13.59 0.17 -1.54
N HIS A 240 14.07 0.39 -0.31
CA HIS A 240 13.91 -0.55 0.80
C HIS A 240 12.42 -0.85 1.05
N ASP A 241 11.60 0.19 1.22
CA ASP A 241 10.18 0.07 1.53
C ASP A 241 9.38 -0.56 0.41
N ILE A 242 9.66 -0.20 -0.86
CA ILE A 242 9.08 -0.90 -2.01
C ILE A 242 9.38 -2.40 -1.95
N ARG A 243 10.64 -2.78 -1.70
CA ARG A 243 11.01 -4.21 -1.63
C ARG A 243 10.39 -4.91 -0.43
N VAL A 244 10.28 -4.26 0.72
CA VAL A 244 9.58 -4.80 1.89
C VAL A 244 8.10 -5.03 1.58
N ALA A 245 7.44 -4.03 0.99
CA ALA A 245 6.03 -4.08 0.63
C ALA A 245 5.76 -5.17 -0.42
N ILE A 246 6.60 -5.31 -1.46
CA ILE A 246 6.51 -6.42 -2.42
C ILE A 246 6.59 -7.77 -1.71
N ARG A 247 7.58 -7.98 -0.83
CA ARG A 247 7.69 -9.26 -0.09
C ARG A 247 6.45 -9.53 0.76
N ARG A 248 5.94 -8.52 1.47
CA ARG A 248 4.74 -8.64 2.31
C ARG A 248 3.50 -8.94 1.45
N LEU A 249 3.34 -8.25 0.33
CA LEU A 249 2.24 -8.44 -0.62
C LEU A 249 2.23 -9.87 -1.18
N ARG A 250 3.39 -10.37 -1.64
CA ARG A 250 3.53 -11.74 -2.11
C ARG A 250 3.20 -12.78 -1.03
N MET A 251 3.58 -12.49 0.21
CA MET A 251 3.21 -13.34 1.35
C MET A 251 1.71 -13.33 1.64
N LEU A 252 1.02 -12.22 1.43
CA LEU A 252 -0.44 -12.13 1.52
C LEU A 252 -1.09 -12.93 0.40
N LEU A 253 -0.66 -12.77 -0.85
CA LEU A 253 -1.17 -13.56 -1.99
C LEU A 253 -0.99 -15.06 -1.74
N TRP A 254 0.15 -15.48 -1.16
CA TRP A 254 0.33 -16.86 -0.72
C TRP A 254 -0.63 -17.24 0.42
N ALA A 255 -0.82 -16.40 1.43
CA ALA A 255 -1.66 -16.70 2.60
C ALA A 255 -3.13 -16.90 2.19
N PHE A 256 -3.62 -16.09 1.25
CA PHE A 256 -4.98 -16.09 0.73
C PHE A 256 -5.14 -16.88 -0.58
N ARG A 257 -4.13 -17.66 -1.01
CA ARG A 257 -4.14 -18.39 -2.30
C ARG A 257 -5.35 -19.30 -2.54
N LYS A 258 -5.95 -19.85 -1.48
CA LYS A 258 -7.14 -20.71 -1.57
C LYS A 258 -8.39 -19.87 -1.89
N PRO A 259 -8.76 -18.87 -1.06
CA PRO A 259 -9.82 -17.92 -1.40
C PRO A 259 -9.64 -17.23 -2.76
N LEU A 260 -8.39 -16.95 -3.16
CA LEU A 260 -8.08 -16.17 -4.36
C LEU A 260 -7.79 -17.00 -5.62
N ALA A 261 -8.07 -18.31 -5.60
CA ALA A 261 -7.65 -19.24 -6.66
C ALA A 261 -8.15 -18.86 -8.07
N HIS A 262 -9.33 -18.24 -8.16
CA HIS A 262 -9.98 -17.87 -9.42
C HIS A 262 -9.84 -16.37 -9.76
N THR A 263 -8.85 -15.71 -9.18
CA THR A 263 -8.56 -14.29 -9.44
C THR A 263 -7.19 -14.13 -10.10
N SER A 264 -6.86 -12.91 -10.47
CA SER A 264 -5.56 -12.52 -10.99
C SER A 264 -4.44 -12.48 -9.92
N ALA A 265 -4.68 -12.97 -8.70
CA ALA A 265 -3.70 -13.05 -7.62
C ALA A 265 -2.41 -13.81 -8.01
N ALA A 266 -2.52 -14.96 -8.66
CA ALA A 266 -1.36 -15.75 -9.09
C ALA A 266 -0.50 -15.03 -10.15
N PRO A 267 -1.08 -14.52 -11.27
CA PRO A 267 -0.29 -13.74 -12.21
C PRO A 267 0.20 -12.41 -11.61
N PHE A 268 -0.50 -11.83 -10.62
CA PHE A 268 -0.01 -10.66 -9.90
C PHE A 268 1.23 -10.97 -9.05
N ASP A 269 1.25 -12.10 -8.32
CA ASP A 269 2.45 -12.58 -7.61
C ASP A 269 3.64 -12.79 -8.56
N ALA A 270 3.39 -13.33 -9.77
CA ALA A 270 4.44 -13.52 -10.77
C ALA A 270 5.07 -12.20 -11.26
N ASP A 271 4.26 -11.15 -11.47
CA ASP A 271 4.79 -9.82 -11.79
C ASP A 271 5.64 -9.26 -10.63
N LEU A 272 5.15 -9.41 -9.40
CA LEU A 272 5.85 -8.94 -8.20
C LEU A 272 7.16 -9.70 -7.96
N GLN A 273 7.20 -11.00 -8.26
CA GLN A 273 8.43 -11.80 -8.20
C GLN A 273 9.45 -11.32 -9.22
N ARG A 274 9.04 -11.06 -10.47
CA ARG A 274 9.93 -10.48 -11.49
C ARG A 274 10.47 -9.13 -11.04
N LEU A 275 9.60 -8.24 -10.56
CA LEU A 275 10.00 -6.92 -10.07
C LEU A 275 10.96 -7.04 -8.87
N SER A 276 10.69 -7.95 -7.93
CA SER A 276 11.58 -8.18 -6.79
C SER A 276 12.96 -8.69 -7.21
N GLY A 277 13.06 -9.45 -8.31
CA GLY A 277 14.33 -9.96 -8.83
C GLY A 277 15.18 -8.83 -9.43
N VAL A 278 14.60 -7.98 -10.27
CA VAL A 278 15.32 -6.88 -10.93
C VAL A 278 15.76 -5.78 -9.95
N LEU A 279 15.00 -5.56 -8.86
CA LEU A 279 15.37 -4.62 -7.79
C LEU A 279 16.33 -5.25 -6.75
N GLY A 280 16.61 -6.54 -6.90
CA GLY A 280 17.55 -7.33 -6.09
C GLY A 280 18.90 -6.64 -5.92
N PRO A 281 19.69 -6.56 -7.01
CA PRO A 281 21.06 -6.04 -6.96
C PRO A 281 21.17 -4.60 -6.47
N ALA A 282 20.23 -3.73 -6.83
CA ALA A 282 20.25 -2.31 -6.47
C ALA A 282 20.19 -2.10 -4.96
N ARG A 283 19.27 -2.76 -4.26
CA ARG A 283 19.19 -2.64 -2.79
C ARG A 283 20.33 -3.38 -2.10
N ASP A 284 20.84 -4.47 -2.66
CA ASP A 284 21.99 -5.14 -2.09
C ASP A 284 23.23 -4.21 -2.15
N MET A 285 23.36 -3.40 -3.22
CA MET A 285 24.34 -2.32 -3.29
C MET A 285 24.07 -1.19 -2.31
N ASP A 286 22.82 -0.80 -2.07
CA ASP A 286 22.49 0.21 -1.05
C ASP A 286 22.96 -0.25 0.35
N VAL A 287 22.61 -1.48 0.76
CA VAL A 287 23.01 -2.04 2.06
C VAL A 287 24.54 -2.11 2.17
N TRP A 288 25.20 -2.52 1.09
CA TRP A 288 26.66 -2.63 1.07
C TRP A 288 27.36 -1.28 1.21
N VAL A 289 26.94 -0.27 0.44
CA VAL A 289 27.51 1.07 0.54
C VAL A 289 27.20 1.69 1.91
N GLU A 290 25.98 1.54 2.43
CA GLU A 290 25.58 2.01 3.77
C GLU A 290 26.47 1.41 4.88
N PHE A 291 26.79 0.12 4.76
CA PHE A 291 27.74 -0.53 5.67
C PHE A 291 29.14 0.06 5.55
N LEU A 292 29.67 0.21 4.33
CA LEU A 292 31.00 0.76 4.09
C LEU A 292 31.13 2.23 4.49
N THR A 293 30.06 3.00 4.44
CA THR A 293 30.06 4.42 4.83
C THR A 293 29.70 4.65 6.30
N ASN A 294 29.52 3.59 7.09
CA ASN A 294 29.25 3.70 8.51
C ASN A 294 30.41 4.43 9.24
N PRO A 295 30.15 5.48 10.04
CA PRO A 295 31.19 6.27 10.70
C PRO A 295 32.14 5.46 11.61
N ILE A 296 31.62 4.44 12.29
CA ILE A 296 32.40 3.57 13.18
C ILE A 296 33.41 2.76 12.37
N LEU A 297 32.93 2.16 11.27
CA LEU A 297 33.78 1.36 10.38
C LEU A 297 34.81 2.25 9.67
N GLN A 298 34.39 3.44 9.22
CA GLN A 298 35.31 4.41 8.62
C GLN A 298 36.42 4.79 9.59
N LYS A 299 36.11 5.13 10.84
CA LYS A 299 37.13 5.50 11.85
C LYS A 299 38.16 4.37 12.06
N GLN A 300 37.74 3.12 11.95
CA GLN A 300 38.62 1.95 12.12
C GLN A 300 39.48 1.65 10.89
N LEU A 301 38.99 1.95 9.67
CA LEU A 301 39.61 1.48 8.42
C LEU A 301 40.21 2.58 7.53
N THR A 302 39.95 3.87 7.80
CA THR A 302 40.48 5.00 7.01
C THR A 302 41.99 5.16 7.03
N THR A 303 42.67 4.56 8.01
CA THR A 303 44.14 4.51 8.06
C THR A 303 44.75 3.70 6.91
N ASN A 304 43.95 2.86 6.24
CA ASN A 304 44.39 2.11 5.08
C ASN A 304 44.26 2.95 3.80
N ARG A 305 45.38 3.18 3.09
CA ARG A 305 45.43 3.95 1.83
C ARG A 305 44.49 3.44 0.73
N ARG A 306 44.10 2.16 0.76
CA ARG A 306 43.17 1.55 -0.21
C ARG A 306 41.70 1.74 0.12
N TRP A 307 41.37 2.11 1.37
CA TRP A 307 39.98 2.22 1.83
C TRP A 307 39.18 3.24 1.02
N VAL A 308 39.73 4.46 0.87
CA VAL A 308 39.06 5.55 0.14
C VAL A 308 38.79 5.16 -1.32
N ALA A 309 39.79 4.60 -2.01
CA ALA A 309 39.63 4.12 -3.39
C ALA A 309 38.60 2.99 -3.50
N PHE A 310 38.61 2.03 -2.56
CA PHE A 310 37.64 0.93 -2.51
C PHE A 310 36.21 1.43 -2.32
N VAL A 311 35.94 2.24 -1.29
CA VAL A 311 34.61 2.78 -1.02
C VAL A 311 34.12 3.66 -2.18
N SER A 312 35.02 4.44 -2.80
CA SER A 312 34.67 5.29 -3.95
C SER A 312 34.21 4.44 -5.15
N HIS A 313 34.94 3.35 -5.45
CA HIS A 313 34.56 2.40 -6.49
C HIS A 313 33.19 1.75 -6.21
N GLN A 314 32.96 1.29 -4.97
CA GLN A 314 31.67 0.67 -4.58
C GLN A 314 30.51 1.67 -4.69
N THR A 315 30.74 2.94 -4.32
CA THR A 315 29.77 4.02 -4.47
C THR A 315 29.46 4.30 -5.94
N GLN A 316 30.44 4.21 -6.83
CA GLN A 316 30.24 4.35 -8.27
C GLN A 316 29.40 3.19 -8.83
N LEU A 317 29.67 1.95 -8.43
CA LEU A 317 28.85 0.79 -8.80
C LEU A 317 27.39 0.95 -8.37
N ARG A 318 27.14 1.51 -7.18
CA ARG A 318 25.79 1.83 -6.71
C ARG A 318 25.08 2.80 -7.65
N LYS A 319 25.77 3.87 -8.08
CA LYS A 319 25.19 4.85 -9.02
C LYS A 319 24.79 4.21 -10.35
N LEU A 320 25.52 3.20 -10.81
CA LEU A 320 25.20 2.44 -12.04
C LEU A 320 23.93 1.58 -11.92
N GLN A 321 23.41 1.32 -10.71
CA GLN A 321 22.17 0.58 -10.51
C GLN A 321 20.92 1.45 -10.71
N LEU A 322 21.03 2.78 -10.56
CA LEU A 322 19.89 3.70 -10.63
C LEU A 322 19.18 3.69 -11.99
N PRO A 323 19.86 3.65 -13.15
CA PRO A 323 19.20 3.46 -14.45
C PRO A 323 18.34 2.19 -14.50
N THR A 324 18.80 1.08 -13.91
CA THR A 324 18.02 -0.18 -13.84
C THR A 324 16.76 -0.01 -13.01
N VAL A 325 16.86 0.66 -11.86
CA VAL A 325 15.70 1.00 -11.01
C VAL A 325 14.72 1.87 -11.81
N ARG A 326 15.19 2.95 -12.44
CA ARG A 326 14.35 3.85 -13.26
C ARG A 326 13.68 3.14 -14.43
N ARG A 327 14.39 2.22 -15.09
CA ARG A 327 13.85 1.40 -16.19
C ARG A 327 12.66 0.54 -15.75
N HIS A 328 12.73 -0.08 -14.58
CA HIS A 328 11.72 -1.05 -14.12
C HIS A 328 10.62 -0.44 -13.23
N LEU A 329 10.90 0.68 -12.57
CA LEU A 329 9.92 1.45 -11.79
C LEU A 329 9.28 2.60 -12.59
N GLY A 330 9.79 2.90 -13.79
CA GLY A 330 9.23 3.92 -14.66
C GLY A 330 7.78 3.63 -15.06
N LYS A 331 7.04 4.69 -15.43
CA LYS A 331 5.59 4.63 -15.70
C LYS A 331 5.20 3.54 -16.70
N ASN A 332 5.97 3.38 -17.78
CA ASN A 332 5.68 2.40 -18.83
C ASN A 332 5.92 0.97 -18.37
N ALA A 333 6.98 0.72 -17.58
CA ALA A 333 7.32 -0.60 -17.09
C ALA A 333 6.30 -1.13 -16.06
N LEU A 334 5.77 -0.25 -15.22
CA LEU A 334 4.74 -0.61 -14.23
C LEU A 334 3.31 -0.63 -14.79
N GLY A 335 3.09 -0.24 -16.05
CA GLY A 335 1.75 -0.17 -16.64
C GLY A 335 0.99 -1.50 -16.54
N LYS A 336 1.63 -2.61 -16.91
CA LYS A 336 1.04 -3.96 -16.83
C LYS A 336 0.75 -4.37 -15.38
N LEU A 337 1.70 -4.13 -14.47
CA LEU A 337 1.54 -4.43 -13.03
C LEU A 337 0.37 -3.63 -12.44
N ARG A 338 0.28 -2.33 -12.74
CA ARG A 338 -0.79 -1.44 -12.27
C ARG A 338 -2.15 -1.84 -12.80
N ALA A 339 -2.25 -2.19 -14.09
CA ALA A 339 -3.49 -2.68 -14.68
C ALA A 339 -3.95 -3.98 -14.00
N ARG A 340 -3.03 -4.92 -13.77
CA ARG A 340 -3.33 -6.18 -13.06
C ARG A 340 -3.72 -5.95 -11.61
N ALA A 341 -2.98 -5.10 -10.89
CA ALA A 341 -3.30 -4.72 -9.52
C ALA A 341 -4.67 -4.02 -9.44
N GLY A 342 -4.99 -3.13 -10.37
CA GLY A 342 -6.28 -2.46 -10.46
C GLY A 342 -7.43 -3.44 -10.66
N ARG A 343 -7.33 -4.35 -11.63
CA ARG A 343 -8.30 -5.43 -11.83
C ARG A 343 -8.47 -6.29 -10.58
N PHE A 344 -7.37 -6.73 -9.98
CA PHE A 344 -7.39 -7.56 -8.78
C PHE A 344 -8.06 -6.84 -7.58
N LEU A 345 -7.61 -5.62 -7.28
CA LEU A 345 -7.99 -4.87 -6.08
C LEU A 345 -9.38 -4.23 -6.18
N ARG A 346 -9.76 -3.72 -7.36
CA ARG A 346 -10.96 -2.89 -7.55
C ARG A 346 -12.13 -3.60 -8.23
N ILE A 347 -11.90 -4.79 -8.80
CA ILE A 347 -12.95 -5.56 -9.48
C ILE A 347 -13.09 -6.94 -8.84
N GLU A 348 -12.03 -7.75 -8.86
CA GLU A 348 -12.10 -9.15 -8.44
C GLU A 348 -12.27 -9.33 -6.93
N LEU A 349 -11.58 -8.52 -6.10
CA LEU A 349 -11.73 -8.58 -4.65
C LEU A 349 -13.11 -8.10 -4.16
N PRO A 350 -13.64 -6.94 -4.61
CA PRO A 350 -15.02 -6.55 -4.29
C PRO A 350 -16.05 -7.60 -4.72
N GLY A 351 -15.91 -8.14 -5.94
CA GLY A 351 -16.78 -9.24 -6.42
C GLY A 351 -16.68 -10.50 -5.55
N PHE A 352 -15.48 -10.86 -5.10
CA PHE A 352 -15.27 -11.97 -4.17
C PHE A 352 -15.94 -11.70 -2.81
N ILE A 353 -15.85 -10.48 -2.27
CA ILE A 353 -16.50 -10.12 -1.00
C ILE A 353 -18.03 -10.23 -1.10
N ARG A 354 -18.62 -9.86 -2.25
CA ARG A 354 -20.07 -9.96 -2.48
C ARG A 354 -20.60 -11.41 -2.54
N THR A 355 -19.79 -12.34 -3.04
CA THR A 355 -20.25 -13.69 -3.40
C THR A 355 -19.75 -14.80 -2.47
N ALA A 356 -18.63 -14.58 -1.78
CA ALA A 356 -18.03 -15.62 -0.95
C ALA A 356 -18.79 -15.81 0.37
N SER A 357 -18.96 -17.08 0.77
CA SER A 357 -19.44 -17.41 2.11
C SER A 357 -18.46 -16.87 3.18
N PRO A 358 -18.95 -16.45 4.36
CA PRO A 358 -18.11 -15.94 5.44
C PRO A 358 -17.07 -16.97 5.89
N GLY A 359 -15.86 -16.89 5.32
CA GLY A 359 -14.71 -17.65 5.78
C GLY A 359 -14.16 -17.02 7.04
N SER A 360 -13.89 -17.84 8.07
CA SER A 360 -13.21 -17.37 9.28
C SER A 360 -11.75 -17.03 8.97
N ILE A 361 -11.40 -15.74 9.10
CA ILE A 361 -10.02 -15.24 9.01
C ILE A 361 -9.13 -15.92 10.05
N GLU A 362 -9.68 -16.21 11.23
CA GLU A 362 -8.98 -16.88 12.31
C GLU A 362 -8.57 -18.30 11.92
N LYS A 363 -9.49 -19.10 11.36
CA LYS A 363 -9.18 -20.46 10.87
C LYS A 363 -8.10 -20.44 9.79
N LEU A 364 -8.15 -19.47 8.87
CA LEU A 364 -7.12 -19.30 7.84
C LEU A 364 -5.76 -18.96 8.47
N ALA A 365 -5.75 -18.01 9.40
CA ALA A 365 -4.56 -17.54 10.09
C ALA A 365 -3.88 -18.67 10.89
N ARG A 366 -4.65 -19.41 11.71
CA ARG A 366 -4.15 -20.54 12.51
C ARG A 366 -3.49 -21.59 11.61
N ASN A 367 -4.18 -22.02 10.55
CA ASN A 367 -3.69 -23.04 9.63
C ASN A 367 -2.38 -22.63 8.92
N ASN A 368 -2.33 -21.42 8.37
CA ASN A 368 -1.16 -20.93 7.67
C ASN A 368 0.04 -20.74 8.61
N LEU A 369 -0.17 -20.20 9.82
CA LEU A 369 0.88 -20.00 10.81
C LEU A 369 1.41 -21.33 11.34
N TRP A 370 0.52 -22.27 11.67
CA TRP A 370 0.88 -23.61 12.13
C TRP A 370 1.71 -24.38 11.09
N LYS A 371 1.27 -24.39 9.82
CA LYS A 371 2.02 -25.04 8.73
C LYS A 371 3.41 -24.43 8.57
N SER A 372 3.52 -23.11 8.67
CA SER A 372 4.79 -22.39 8.54
C SER A 372 5.72 -22.64 9.72
N LEU A 373 5.21 -22.64 10.95
CA LEU A 373 5.96 -22.99 12.16
C LEU A 373 6.51 -24.42 12.12
N ARG A 374 5.67 -25.40 11.74
CA ARG A 374 6.11 -26.79 11.56
C ARG A 374 7.27 -26.88 10.57
N ARG A 375 7.21 -26.15 9.45
CA ARG A 375 8.30 -26.12 8.47
C ARG A 375 9.58 -25.51 9.05
N THR A 376 9.48 -24.42 9.80
CA THR A 376 10.63 -23.80 10.47
C THR A 376 11.31 -24.75 11.45
N PHE A 377 10.53 -25.48 12.27
CA PHE A 377 11.10 -26.47 13.19
C PHE A 377 11.76 -27.66 12.48
N LYS A 378 11.23 -28.10 11.32
CA LYS A 378 11.90 -29.11 10.49
C LYS A 378 13.26 -28.63 9.95
N LEU A 379 13.43 -27.33 9.76
CA LEU A 379 14.67 -26.71 9.29
C LEU A 379 15.59 -26.25 10.44
N ALA A 380 15.20 -26.46 11.70
CA ALA A 380 15.92 -25.96 12.86
C ALA A 380 17.40 -26.37 12.92
N ARG A 381 17.73 -27.57 12.40
CA ARG A 381 19.11 -28.07 12.35
C ARG A 381 20.03 -27.22 11.48
N LEU A 382 19.48 -26.55 10.45
CA LEU A 382 20.25 -25.73 9.51
C LEU A 382 20.88 -24.51 10.17
N ARG A 383 20.42 -24.09 11.36
CA ARG A 383 21.01 -22.95 12.08
C ARG A 383 22.49 -23.14 12.46
N ARG A 384 22.95 -24.39 12.47
CA ARG A 384 24.34 -24.79 12.75
C ARG A 384 25.11 -25.15 11.49
N SER A 385 24.51 -24.96 10.31
CA SER A 385 25.20 -25.18 9.04
C SER A 385 26.17 -24.03 8.77
N GLU A 386 27.31 -24.36 8.16
CA GLU A 386 28.26 -23.38 7.66
C GLU A 386 27.85 -22.84 6.27
N SER A 387 26.99 -23.56 5.55
CA SER A 387 26.50 -23.17 4.21
C SER A 387 25.60 -21.92 4.29
N PRO A 388 25.95 -20.85 3.54
CA PRO A 388 25.09 -19.68 3.39
C PRO A 388 23.70 -20.03 2.83
N GLU A 389 23.61 -21.01 1.92
CA GLU A 389 22.36 -21.47 1.33
C GLU A 389 21.44 -22.10 2.38
N ASP A 390 21.98 -22.90 3.29
CA ASP A 390 21.24 -23.53 4.39
C ASP A 390 20.67 -22.51 5.37
N LEU A 391 21.50 -21.56 5.79
CA LEU A 391 21.09 -20.46 6.66
C LEU A 391 20.05 -19.58 5.97
N HIS A 392 20.20 -19.34 4.66
CA HIS A 392 19.22 -18.61 3.86
C HIS A 392 17.88 -19.34 3.79
N ARG A 393 17.86 -20.67 3.58
CA ARG A 393 16.63 -21.48 3.58
C ARG A 393 15.89 -21.38 4.92
N LEU A 394 16.60 -21.43 6.04
CA LEU A 394 16.01 -21.24 7.37
C LEU A 394 15.47 -19.81 7.55
N ARG A 395 16.23 -18.79 7.10
CA ARG A 395 15.82 -17.38 7.15
C ARG A 395 14.52 -17.13 6.40
N ILE A 396 14.33 -17.72 5.21
CA ILE A 396 13.08 -17.63 4.44
C ILE A 396 11.90 -18.22 5.24
N ALA A 397 12.07 -19.38 5.87
CA ALA A 397 11.03 -20.04 6.65
C ALA A 397 10.63 -19.20 7.89
N LEU A 398 11.60 -18.65 8.61
CA LEU A 398 11.35 -17.74 9.74
C LEU A 398 10.66 -16.45 9.29
N ARG A 399 11.11 -15.84 8.20
CA ARG A 399 10.50 -14.63 7.64
C ARG A 399 9.03 -14.82 7.33
N LYS A 400 8.67 -15.99 6.80
CA LYS A 400 7.28 -16.37 6.54
C LYS A 400 6.46 -16.43 7.84
N VAL A 401 6.99 -17.04 8.90
CA VAL A 401 6.34 -17.04 10.23
C VAL A 401 6.19 -15.63 10.77
N ARG A 402 7.23 -14.79 10.66
CA ARG A 402 7.17 -13.39 11.12
C ARG A 402 6.10 -12.60 10.39
N TYR A 403 6.04 -12.69 9.06
CA TYR A 403 5.04 -11.95 8.29
C TYR A 403 3.62 -12.41 8.61
N LEU A 404 3.37 -13.71 8.64
CA LEU A 404 2.05 -14.24 9.01
C LEU A 404 1.66 -13.84 10.44
N GLY A 405 2.59 -13.94 11.38
CA GLY A 405 2.37 -13.52 12.76
C GLY A 405 2.09 -12.03 12.89
N ALA A 406 2.81 -11.18 12.15
CA ALA A 406 2.56 -9.73 12.12
C ALA A 406 1.22 -9.36 11.47
N PHE A 407 0.81 -10.06 10.41
CA PHE A 407 -0.49 -9.81 9.77
C PHE A 407 -1.65 -10.23 10.64
N PHE A 408 -1.53 -11.39 11.32
CA PHE A 408 -2.64 -12.02 12.04
C PHE A 408 -2.58 -11.86 13.56
N GLU A 409 -1.62 -11.12 14.12
CA GLU A 409 -1.59 -10.77 15.54
C GLU A 409 -2.92 -10.14 16.02
N PRO A 410 -3.57 -9.22 15.28
CA PRO A 410 -4.86 -8.67 15.71
C PRO A 410 -5.99 -9.71 15.84
N VAL A 411 -5.87 -10.84 15.16
CA VAL A 411 -6.87 -11.91 15.15
C VAL A 411 -6.51 -13.00 16.17
N LEU A 412 -5.24 -13.39 16.23
CA LEU A 412 -4.75 -14.50 17.06
C LEU A 412 -4.25 -14.06 18.44
N GLY A 413 -4.16 -12.76 18.66
CA GLY A 413 -3.81 -12.16 19.94
C GLY A 413 -2.33 -12.23 20.32
N GLN A 414 -2.10 -11.85 21.57
CA GLN A 414 -0.79 -11.55 22.14
C GLN A 414 0.26 -12.68 22.09
N PRO A 415 -0.10 -13.97 22.23
CA PRO A 415 0.87 -15.06 22.06
C PRO A 415 1.56 -15.05 20.69
N VAL A 416 0.81 -14.73 19.62
CA VAL A 416 1.35 -14.61 18.26
C VAL A 416 2.19 -13.35 18.10
N GLY A 417 1.83 -12.24 18.76
CA GLY A 417 2.68 -11.04 18.85
C GLY A 417 4.04 -11.33 19.50
N LYS A 418 4.05 -12.04 20.64
CA LYS A 418 5.28 -12.49 21.31
C LYS A 418 6.13 -13.41 20.42
N LEU A 419 5.49 -14.37 19.75
CA LEU A 419 6.15 -15.26 18.79
C LEU A 419 6.84 -14.46 17.68
N THR A 420 6.11 -13.52 17.08
CA THR A 420 6.59 -12.68 15.99
C THR A 420 7.83 -11.87 16.41
N LYS A 421 7.83 -11.32 17.63
CA LYS A 421 8.99 -10.62 18.20
C LYS A 421 10.20 -11.55 18.36
N ARG A 422 10.02 -12.78 18.85
CA ARG A 422 11.14 -13.74 18.98
C ARG A 422 11.67 -14.18 17.62
N VAL A 423 10.80 -14.49 16.67
CA VAL A 423 11.19 -14.86 15.30
C VAL A 423 11.95 -13.71 14.61
N ARG A 424 11.54 -12.45 14.83
CA ARG A 424 12.27 -11.28 14.33
C ARG A 424 13.72 -11.25 14.83
N ALA A 425 13.96 -11.52 16.12
CA ALA A 425 15.32 -11.53 16.66
C ALA A 425 16.19 -12.61 15.98
N VAL A 426 15.64 -13.80 15.76
CA VAL A 426 16.35 -14.88 15.03
C VAL A 426 16.62 -14.48 13.58
N GLU A 427 15.63 -13.90 12.88
CA GLU A 427 15.79 -13.45 11.49
C GLU A 427 16.80 -12.29 11.37
N GLN A 428 16.92 -11.41 12.38
CA GLN A 428 17.91 -10.34 12.42
C GLN A 428 19.33 -10.89 12.54
N ALA A 429 19.56 -11.89 13.40
CA ALA A 429 20.85 -12.56 13.50
C ALA A 429 21.22 -13.26 12.17
N LEU A 430 20.30 -14.05 11.59
CA LEU A 430 20.48 -14.64 10.25
C LEU A 430 20.63 -13.61 9.14
N GLY A 431 20.07 -12.42 9.33
CA GLY A 431 20.22 -11.29 8.42
C GLY A 431 21.65 -10.78 8.40
N ARG A 432 22.22 -10.50 9.58
CA ARG A 432 23.62 -10.10 9.71
C ARG A 432 24.59 -11.12 9.12
N ILE A 433 24.38 -12.41 9.39
CA ILE A 433 25.20 -13.48 8.79
C ILE A 433 25.13 -13.42 7.25
N HIS A 434 23.93 -13.33 6.69
CA HIS A 434 23.75 -13.25 5.25
C HIS A 434 24.37 -11.99 4.63
N ASP A 435 24.23 -10.83 5.29
CA ASP A 435 24.77 -9.57 4.78
C ASP A 435 26.32 -9.62 4.78
N VAL A 436 26.92 -10.26 5.79
CA VAL A 436 28.36 -10.56 5.83
C VAL A 436 28.77 -11.53 4.72
N ASP A 437 28.07 -12.65 4.55
CA ASP A 437 28.37 -13.65 3.51
C ASP A 437 28.32 -13.02 2.10
N VAL A 438 27.33 -12.16 1.85
CA VAL A 438 27.20 -11.39 0.60
C VAL A 438 28.35 -10.39 0.46
N GLY A 439 28.71 -9.68 1.53
CA GLY A 439 29.84 -8.76 1.55
C GLY A 439 31.17 -9.44 1.21
N LEU A 440 31.46 -10.57 1.86
CA LEU A 440 32.65 -11.39 1.60
C LEU A 440 32.70 -11.89 0.15
N ALA A 441 31.57 -12.39 -0.38
CA ALA A 441 31.48 -12.85 -1.76
C ALA A 441 31.70 -11.73 -2.80
N ARG A 442 31.23 -10.50 -2.50
CA ARG A 442 31.41 -9.31 -3.36
C ARG A 442 32.86 -8.84 -3.37
N ILE A 443 33.50 -8.83 -2.20
CA ILE A 443 34.89 -8.40 -2.02
C ILE A 443 35.86 -9.17 -2.93
N VAL A 444 35.61 -10.46 -3.18
CA VAL A 444 36.47 -11.31 -4.02
C VAL A 444 36.31 -11.02 -5.51
N ARG A 445 35.19 -10.41 -5.94
CA ARG A 445 34.77 -10.38 -7.35
C ARG A 445 34.89 -9.02 -8.04
N GLU A 446 34.90 -7.89 -7.33
CA GLU A 446 34.71 -6.56 -7.95
C GLU A 446 35.64 -5.46 -7.39
N GLY A 447 36.54 -4.93 -8.23
CA GLY A 447 37.27 -3.68 -8.01
C GLY A 447 38.64 -3.81 -7.33
N PRO A 448 39.20 -2.70 -6.80
CA PRO A 448 40.50 -2.71 -6.13
C PRO A 448 40.48 -3.63 -4.89
N PRO A 449 41.61 -4.24 -4.52
CA PRO A 449 41.64 -5.19 -3.41
C PRO A 449 41.17 -4.53 -2.11
N PRO A 450 40.29 -5.18 -1.34
CA PRO A 450 39.82 -4.67 -0.07
C PRO A 450 40.99 -4.53 0.92
N PRO A 451 40.86 -3.69 1.95
CA PRO A 451 41.72 -3.79 3.12
C PRO A 451 41.59 -5.17 3.78
N ARG A 452 42.70 -5.83 4.11
CA ARG A 452 42.68 -7.11 4.88
C ARG A 452 41.90 -6.98 6.20
N LEU A 453 41.93 -5.80 6.82
CA LEU A 453 41.19 -5.49 8.03
C LEU A 453 39.67 -5.56 7.83
N LEU A 454 39.16 -5.23 6.63
CA LEU A 454 37.72 -5.36 6.32
C LEU A 454 37.28 -6.82 6.33
N VAL A 455 38.08 -7.71 5.73
CA VAL A 455 37.78 -9.16 5.70
C VAL A 455 37.76 -9.73 7.11
N ARG A 456 38.79 -9.44 7.92
CA ARG A 456 38.83 -9.85 9.34
C ARG A 456 37.65 -9.32 10.15
N HIS A 457 37.27 -8.06 9.92
CA HIS A 457 36.13 -7.45 10.59
C HIS A 457 34.82 -8.17 10.23
N LEU A 458 34.61 -8.50 8.96
CA LEU A 458 33.44 -9.26 8.50
C LEU A 458 33.42 -10.67 9.09
N GLU A 459 34.55 -11.38 9.09
CA GLU A 459 34.66 -12.71 9.72
C GLU A 459 34.31 -12.67 11.22
N GLN A 460 34.80 -11.67 11.94
CA GLN A 460 34.47 -11.45 13.34
C GLN A 460 32.96 -11.18 13.53
N GLN A 461 32.38 -10.27 12.74
CA GLN A 461 30.94 -9.99 12.79
C GLN A 461 30.09 -11.23 12.49
N ARG A 462 30.54 -12.09 11.58
CA ARG A 462 29.87 -13.36 11.29
C ARG A 462 29.82 -14.24 12.53
N GLN A 463 30.94 -14.36 13.24
CA GLN A 463 31.04 -15.19 14.45
C GLN A 463 30.15 -14.64 15.58
N GLU A 464 30.16 -13.33 15.79
CA GLU A 464 29.29 -12.65 16.76
C GLU A 464 27.80 -12.91 16.42
N ALA A 465 27.43 -12.79 15.14
CA ALA A 465 26.06 -13.03 14.70
C ALA A 465 25.62 -14.50 14.85
N MET A 466 26.55 -15.47 14.76
CA MET A 466 26.28 -16.88 15.05
C MET A 466 26.00 -17.13 16.53
N VAL A 467 26.71 -16.45 17.44
CA VAL A 467 26.45 -16.52 18.89
C VAL A 467 25.08 -15.92 19.22
N GLU A 468 24.77 -14.75 18.66
CA GLU A 468 23.46 -14.11 18.84
C GLU A 468 22.32 -14.96 18.28
N LEU A 469 22.55 -15.67 17.18
CA LEU A 469 21.59 -16.60 16.58
C LEU A 469 21.17 -17.68 17.57
N GLU A 470 22.12 -18.36 18.23
CA GLU A 470 21.77 -19.42 19.19
C GLU A 470 21.04 -18.85 20.42
N SER A 471 21.48 -17.70 20.94
CA SER A 471 20.78 -17.00 22.04
C SER A 471 19.35 -16.57 21.67
N ALA A 472 19.14 -16.04 20.46
CA ALA A 472 17.81 -15.72 19.95
C ALA A 472 16.95 -16.98 19.76
N TRP A 473 17.56 -18.07 19.29
CA TRP A 473 16.90 -19.34 19.05
C TRP A 473 16.40 -20.00 20.34
N GLN A 474 17.18 -19.99 21.41
CA GLN A 474 16.77 -20.49 22.72
C GLN A 474 15.52 -19.77 23.25
N ARG A 475 15.50 -18.44 23.14
CA ARG A 475 14.34 -17.61 23.54
C ARG A 475 13.11 -17.92 22.68
N PHE A 476 13.31 -18.15 21.38
CA PHE A 476 12.26 -18.59 20.46
C PHE A 476 11.71 -19.97 20.84
N GLN A 477 12.55 -20.92 21.27
CA GLN A 477 12.14 -22.29 21.64
C GLN A 477 11.60 -22.45 23.06
N SER A 478 11.57 -21.39 23.87
CA SER A 478 11.12 -21.48 25.27
C SER A 478 9.76 -22.21 25.42
N LYS A 479 9.70 -23.21 26.32
CA LYS A 479 8.50 -24.04 26.56
C LYS A 479 7.26 -23.19 26.84
N LYS A 480 7.41 -22.11 27.63
CA LYS A 480 6.34 -21.17 27.96
C LYS A 480 5.74 -20.50 26.71
N LEU A 481 6.58 -19.98 25.81
CA LEU A 481 6.11 -19.37 24.57
C LEU A 481 5.46 -20.41 23.65
N GLN A 482 6.13 -21.54 23.45
CA GLN A 482 5.65 -22.60 22.55
C GLN A 482 4.33 -23.21 23.04
N GLY A 483 4.15 -23.37 24.36
CA GLY A 483 2.89 -23.81 24.95
C GLY A 483 1.75 -22.82 24.69
N ALA A 484 1.98 -21.53 24.94
CA ALA A 484 0.99 -20.49 24.69
C ALA A 484 0.58 -20.42 23.21
N VAL A 485 1.55 -20.44 22.29
CA VAL A 485 1.30 -20.43 20.84
C VAL A 485 0.55 -21.69 20.40
N ARG A 486 0.92 -22.87 20.90
CA ARG A 486 0.20 -24.12 20.58
C ARG A 486 -1.24 -24.10 21.03
N LYS A 487 -1.54 -23.52 22.20
CA LYS A 487 -2.92 -23.36 22.69
C LYS A 487 -3.72 -22.48 21.72
N THR A 488 -3.19 -21.32 21.33
CA THR A 488 -3.83 -20.40 20.37
C THR A 488 -4.05 -20.99 18.98
N LEU A 489 -3.18 -21.88 18.51
CA LEU A 489 -3.28 -22.47 17.17
C LEU A 489 -4.11 -23.77 17.12
N ARG A 490 -4.48 -24.34 18.28
CA ARG A 490 -5.27 -25.58 18.39
C ARG A 490 -6.72 -25.34 18.80
N SER A 491 -7.00 -24.27 19.56
CA SER A 491 -8.35 -23.69 19.64
C SER A 491 -8.85 -23.36 18.24
#